data_AF-A0A819XHN6-F1
#
_entry.id   AF-A0A819XHN6-F1
#
_cell.length_a   1.000
_cell.length_b   1.000
_cell.length_c   1.000
_cell.angle_alpha   90.00
_cell.angle_beta   90.00
_cell.angle_gamma   90.00
#
_symmetry.space_group_name_H-M   'P 1'
#
loop_
_entity.id
_entity.type
_entity.pdbx_description
1 polymer ?
#
loop_
_entity_poly.entity_id
_entity_poly.type
_entity_poly.pdbx_seq_one_letter_code
_entity_poly.pdbx_strand_id
1 'polypeptide(L)' 'AATGAAGQMCIQYCQYIDARVIATAGTEEKRRFLREHYGIEHIFNSRDASFVNQIRELLREGVDIIINSL' A
#
# COMPACT_ATOMS: atom_id res chain seq x y z
N ALA A 1 7.02 -3.06 1.10
CA ALA A 1 7.82 -1.85 0.82
C ALA A 1 7.35 -0.62 1.61
N ALA A 2 6.03 -0.46 1.82
CA ALA A 2 5.41 0.79 2.29
C ALA A 2 5.92 1.35 3.64
N THR A 3 6.41 0.50 4.55
CA THR A 3 6.96 0.96 5.83
C THR A 3 8.42 1.45 5.75
N GLY A 4 9.08 1.38 4.60
CA GLY A 4 10.41 1.96 4.41
C GLY A 4 10.35 3.48 4.23
N ALA A 5 11.49 4.17 4.32
CA ALA A 5 11.56 5.63 4.20
C ALA A 5 10.88 6.16 2.93
N ALA A 6 11.21 5.59 1.76
CA ALA A 6 10.59 6.00 0.49
C ALA A 6 9.08 5.73 0.45
N GLY A 7 8.64 4.57 0.97
CA GLY A 7 7.22 4.21 1.02
C GLY A 7 6.40 5.17 1.88
N GLN A 8 6.91 5.52 3.06
CA GLN A 8 6.27 6.48 3.97
C GLN A 8 6.20 7.89 3.38
N MET A 9 7.24 8.34 2.68
CA MET A 9 7.22 9.61 1.92
C MET A 9 6.15 9.59 0.82
N CYS A 10 6.08 8.51 0.04
CA CYS A 10 5.09 8.39 -1.02
C CYS A 10 3.65 8.40 -0.47
N ILE A 11 3.41 7.70 0.64
CA ILE A 11 2.11 7.69 1.32
C ILE A 11 1.69 9.12 1.69
N GLN A 12 2.55 9.85 2.40
CA GLN A 12 2.26 11.21 2.85
C GLN A 12 1.98 12.15 1.67
N TYR A 13 2.77 12.05 0.60
CA TYR A 13 2.56 12.85 -0.59
C TYR A 13 1.23 12.52 -1.28
N CYS A 14 0.90 11.24 -1.42
CA CYS A 14 -0.38 10.82 -2.01
C CYS A 14 -1.56 11.32 -1.17
N GLN A 15 -1.47 11.24 0.16
CA GLN A 15 -2.52 11.74 1.04
C GLN A 15 -2.64 13.27 1.00
N TYR A 16 -1.53 13.99 0.86
CA TYR A 16 -1.52 15.44 0.70
C TYR A 16 -2.28 15.91 -0.56
N ILE A 17 -2.30 15.09 -1.61
CA ILE A 17 -3.04 15.36 -2.86
C ILE A 17 -4.40 14.63 -2.93
N ASP A 18 -4.91 14.14 -1.80
CA ASP A 18 -6.17 13.38 -1.69
C ASP A 18 -6.23 12.11 -2.57
N ALA A 19 -5.09 11.51 -2.90
CA ALA A 19 -5.04 10.24 -3.63
C ALA A 19 -5.35 9.05 -2.71
N ARG A 20 -6.12 8.09 -3.24
CA ARG A 20 -6.39 6.82 -2.55
C ARG A 20 -5.15 5.95 -2.56
N VAL A 21 -4.66 5.61 -1.37
CA VAL A 21 -3.48 4.76 -1.20
C VAL A 21 -3.88 3.31 -0.92
N ILE A 22 -3.26 2.38 -1.64
CA ILE A 22 -3.20 0.96 -1.29
C ILE A 22 -1.72 0.59 -1.10
N ALA A 23 -1.42 -0.29 -0.13
CA ALA A 23 -0.04 -0.54 0.26
C ALA A 23 0.29 -2.03 0.39
N THR A 24 1.58 -2.36 0.43
CA THR A 24 2.06 -3.72 0.74
C THR A 24 3.09 -3.72 1.87
N ALA A 25 2.92 -4.65 2.81
CA ALA A 25 3.81 -4.86 3.95
C ALA A 25 3.92 -6.35 4.31
N GLY A 26 5.15 -6.77 4.65
CA GLY A 26 5.50 -8.19 4.79
C GLY A 26 5.26 -8.81 6.17
N THR A 27 4.97 -8.02 7.21
CA THR A 27 4.64 -8.51 8.56
C THR A 27 3.38 -7.86 9.06
N GLU A 28 2.65 -8.52 9.97
CA GLU A 28 1.41 -7.94 10.51
C GLU A 28 1.66 -6.67 11.32
N GLU A 29 2.78 -6.59 12.04
CA GLU A 29 3.22 -5.36 12.73
C GLU A 29 3.35 -4.18 11.76
N LYS A 30 3.99 -4.40 10.60
CA LYS A 30 4.13 -3.38 9.56
C LYS A 30 2.80 -2.97 8.95
N ARG A 31 1.86 -3.91 8.79
CA ARG A 31 0.51 -3.60 8.31
C ARG A 31 -0.27 -2.80 9.34
N ARG A 32 -0.21 -3.19 10.61
CA ARG A 32 -0.83 -2.47 11.72
C ARG A 32 -0.34 -1.02 11.79
N PHE A 33 0.98 -0.82 11.74
CA PHE A 33 1.57 0.51 11.68
C PHE A 33 0.98 1.37 10.55
N LEU A 34 0.81 0.83 9.35
CA LEU A 34 0.22 1.56 8.22
C LEU A 34 -1.27 1.90 8.44
N ARG A 35 -2.05 1.02 9.09
CA ARG A 35 -3.45 1.30 9.46
C ARG A 35 -3.55 2.39 10.50
N GLU A 36 -2.78 2.27 11.58
CA GLU A 36 -2.88 3.14 12.75
C GLU A 36 -2.27 4.53 12.51
N HIS A 37 -1.14 4.60 11.81
CA HIS A 37 -0.41 5.85 11.63
C HIS A 37 -0.84 6.64 10.39
N TYR A 38 -1.23 5.94 9.31
CA TYR A 38 -1.62 6.57 8.05
C TYR A 38 -3.09 6.35 7.68
N GLY A 39 -3.87 5.57 8.42
CA GLY A 39 -5.27 5.31 8.07
C GLY A 39 -5.46 4.55 6.75
N ILE A 40 -4.46 3.80 6.30
CA ILE A 40 -4.56 3.04 5.04
C ILE A 40 -5.39 1.79 5.29
N GLU A 41 -6.53 1.68 4.60
CA GLU A 41 -7.45 0.56 4.74
C GLU A 41 -6.96 -0.71 4.04
N HIS A 42 -6.52 -0.58 2.78
CA HIS A 42 -6.15 -1.72 1.95
C HIS A 42 -4.64 -1.96 1.96
N ILE A 43 -4.23 -2.95 2.76
CA ILE A 43 -2.82 -3.33 2.92
C ILE A 43 -2.65 -4.83 2.67
N PHE A 44 -1.81 -5.18 1.70
CA PHE A 44 -1.60 -6.55 1.26
C PHE A 44 -0.23 -7.11 1.67
N ASN A 45 -0.07 -8.43 1.51
CA ASN A 45 1.22 -9.08 1.74
C ASN A 45 2.23 -8.70 0.65
N SER A 46 3.46 -8.35 1.03
CA SER A 46 4.55 -8.07 0.08
C SER A 46 5.52 -9.22 -0.12
N ARG A 47 5.29 -10.39 0.52
CA ARG A 47 6.21 -11.54 0.48
C ARG A 47 5.88 -12.55 -0.61
N ASP A 48 4.75 -12.39 -1.28
CA ASP A 48 4.28 -13.23 -2.38
C ASP A 48 3.44 -12.38 -3.33
N ALA A 49 2.99 -12.97 -4.43
CA ALA A 49 2.20 -12.29 -5.46
C ALA A 49 0.68 -12.30 -5.19
N SER A 50 0.21 -12.74 -4.01
CA SER A 50 -1.23 -12.83 -3.71
C SER A 50 -1.94 -11.48 -3.80
N PHE A 51 -1.22 -10.38 -3.54
CA PHE A 51 -1.73 -9.02 -3.66
C PHE A 51 -2.25 -8.69 -5.07
N VAL A 52 -1.75 -9.35 -6.12
CA VAL A 52 -2.17 -9.08 -7.51
C VAL A 52 -3.64 -9.42 -7.70
N ASN A 53 -4.07 -10.59 -7.24
CA ASN A 53 -5.47 -11.01 -7.35
C ASN A 53 -6.36 -10.18 -6.43
N GLN A 54 -5.90 -9.89 -5.21
CA GLN A 54 -6.64 -9.06 -4.25
C GLN A 54 -6.86 -7.63 -4.78
N ILE A 55 -5.87 -7.03 -5.45
CA ILE A 55 -6.02 -5.72 -6.08
C ILE A 55 -6.98 -5.79 -7.26
N ARG A 56 -6.94 -6.83 -8.09
CA ARG A 56 -7.88 -6.97 -9.23
C ARG A 56 -9.34 -7.16 -8.78
N GLU A 57 -9.54 -7.84 -7.65
CA GLU A 57 -10.86 -7.97 -7.02
C GLU A 57 -11.36 -6.65 -6.45
N LEU A 58 -10.47 -5.88 -5.82
CA LEU A 58 -10.79 -4.57 -5.23
C LEU A 58 -10.98 -3.46 -6.27
N LEU A 59 -10.13 -3.46 -7.31
CA LEU A 59 -10.00 -2.43 -8.34
C LEU A 59 -9.95 -3.11 -9.71
N ARG A 60 -11.12 -3.39 -10.29
CA ARG A 60 -11.22 -4.10 -11.58
C ARG A 60 -10.51 -3.37 -12.72
N GLU A 61 -10.48 -2.03 -12.66
CA GLU A 61 -9.80 -1.18 -13.65
C GLU A 61 -8.30 -1.00 -13.37
N GLY A 62 -7.81 -1.49 -12.22
CA GLY A 62 -6.42 -1.37 -11.81
C GLY A 62 -6.13 -0.11 -11.00
N VAL A 63 -4.93 0.44 -11.17
CA VAL A 63 -4.43 1.62 -10.44
C VAL A 63 -3.81 2.60 -11.42
N ASP A 64 -3.88 3.89 -11.12
CA ASP A 64 -3.30 4.95 -11.96
C ASP A 64 -1.77 4.95 -11.91
N ILE A 65 -1.20 4.68 -10.74
CA ILE A 65 0.25 4.74 -10.49
C ILE A 65 0.68 3.54 -9.64
N ILE A 66 1.81 2.94 -10.02
CA ILE A 66 2.50 1.91 -9.24
C ILE A 66 3.87 2.43 -8.83
N ILE A 67 4.13 2.45 -7.52
CA ILE A 67 5.47 2.72 -6.97
C ILE A 67 6.07 1.40 -6.52
N ASN A 68 6.86 0.78 -7.41
CA ASN A 68 7.42 -0.54 -7.19
C ASN A 68 8.84 -0.50 -6.59
N SER A 69 9.08 -1.34 -5.59
CA SER A 69 10.40 -1.61 -5.01
C SER A 69 10.51 -3.03 -4.43
N LEU A 70 9.72 -3.96 -4.99
CA LEU A 70 9.71 -5.38 -4.65
C LEU A 70 11.04 -6.05 -5.00
#